data_AF-A0A1F2TJE2-F1
#
_entry.id   AF-A0A1F2TJE2-F1
#
_cell.length_a   1.000
_cell.length_b   1.000
_cell.length_c   1.000
_cell.angle_alpha   90.00
_cell.angle_beta   90.00
_cell.angle_gamma   90.00
#
_symmetry.space_group_name_H-M   'P 1'
#
loop_
_entity.id
_entity.type
_entity.pdbx_description
1 polymer ?
#
loop_
_entity_poly.entity_id
_entity_poly.type
_entity_poly.pdbx_seq_one_letter_code
_entity_poly.pdbx_strand_id
1 'polypeptide(L)'
;MDFSKLAVRLETVATKGRTIYYSDLVAEFGLPPLDGAWTSHPLSAAFDRLDREDAEANRPFRTSVVIAKDLNRPGDGFFKSLFELKHVSAKSENQKMEVFAREFQAASQYPWGET
;
A
#
# COMPACT_ATOMS: atom_id res chain seq x y z
N MET A 1 6.25 -13.44 8.85
CA MET A 1 5.72 -13.19 7.50
C MET A 1 6.89 -13.07 6.54
N ASP A 2 6.81 -13.73 5.39
CA ASP A 2 7.82 -13.61 4.34
C ASP A 2 7.61 -12.29 3.57
N PHE A 3 8.48 -11.33 3.84
CA PHE A 3 8.40 -9.97 3.30
C PHE A 3 8.53 -9.93 1.78
N SER A 4 9.40 -10.77 1.22
CA SER A 4 9.62 -10.86 -0.22
C SER A 4 8.36 -11.36 -0.94
N LYS A 5 7.64 -12.31 -0.34
CA LYS A 5 6.36 -12.78 -0.89
C LYS A 5 5.28 -11.70 -0.87
N LEU A 6 5.21 -10.88 0.18
CA LEU A 6 4.28 -9.76 0.23
C LEU A 6 4.59 -8.74 -0.88
N ALA A 7 5.85 -8.36 -1.05
CA ALA A 7 6.26 -7.42 -2.11
C ALA A 7 5.83 -7.92 -3.50
N VAL A 8 6.22 -9.14 -3.87
CA VAL A 8 5.86 -9.76 -5.16
C VAL A 8 4.35 -9.88 -5.33
N ARG A 9 3.63 -10.16 -4.24
CA ARG A 9 2.17 -10.24 -4.27
C ARG A 9 1.54 -8.89 -4.63
N LEU A 10 1.99 -7.80 -4.01
CA LEU A 10 1.47 -6.45 -4.27
C LEU A 10 1.85 -5.97 -5.68
N GLU A 11 3.06 -6.26 -6.14
CA GLU A 11 3.51 -6.00 -7.52
C GLU A 11 2.64 -6.75 -8.55
N THR A 12 2.28 -8.00 -8.25
CA THR A 12 1.34 -8.78 -9.08
C THR A 12 -0.07 -8.19 -9.10
N VAL A 13 -0.52 -7.58 -8.00
CA VAL A 13 -1.81 -6.85 -7.96
C VAL A 13 -1.73 -5.60 -8.82
N ALA A 14 -0.64 -4.84 -8.69
CA ALA A 14 -0.40 -3.60 -9.41
C ALA A 14 -0.37 -3.82 -10.93
N THR A 15 0.43 -4.77 -11.42
CA THR A 15 0.52 -5.12 -12.86
C THR A 15 -0.82 -5.54 -13.47
N LYS A 16 -1.76 -6.04 -12.66
CA LYS A 16 -3.12 -6.39 -13.11
C LYS A 16 -4.09 -5.21 -13.09
N GLY A 17 -3.67 -4.03 -12.63
CA GLY A 17 -4.53 -2.86 -12.46
C GLY A 17 -5.67 -3.11 -11.49
N ARG A 18 -5.46 -3.93 -10.44
CA ARG A 18 -6.48 -4.28 -9.44
C ARG A 18 -6.08 -3.77 -8.07
N THR A 19 -7.03 -3.72 -7.15
CA THR A 19 -6.76 -3.53 -5.71
C THR A 19 -6.93 -4.86 -4.96
N ILE A 20 -6.44 -4.89 -3.72
CA ILE A 20 -6.64 -5.99 -2.77
C ILE A 20 -7.09 -5.42 -1.42
N TYR A 21 -7.96 -6.13 -0.71
CA TYR A 21 -8.37 -5.71 0.61
C TYR A 21 -7.34 -6.09 1.67
N TYR A 22 -7.21 -5.26 2.71
CA TYR A 22 -6.41 -5.61 3.89
C TYR A 22 -6.82 -6.97 4.49
N SER A 23 -8.12 -7.27 4.50
CA SER A 23 -8.66 -8.55 4.99
C SER A 23 -8.16 -9.74 4.18
N ASP A 24 -7.99 -9.57 2.87
CA ASP A 24 -7.56 -10.65 1.99
C ASP A 24 -6.07 -10.93 2.20
N LEU A 25 -5.25 -9.89 2.40
CA LEU A 25 -3.85 -10.05 2.78
C LEU A 25 -3.70 -10.74 4.15
N VAL A 26 -4.54 -10.37 5.12
CA VAL A 26 -4.53 -11.02 6.44
C VAL A 26 -4.83 -12.51 6.31
N ALA A 27 -5.86 -12.87 5.55
CA ALA A 27 -6.22 -14.27 5.31
C ALA A 27 -5.13 -15.02 4.52
N GLU A 28 -4.63 -14.42 3.43
CA GLU A 28 -3.64 -15.02 2.52
C GLU A 28 -2.31 -15.31 3.23
N PHE A 29 -1.88 -14.43 4.14
CA PHE A 29 -0.61 -14.56 4.88
C PHE A 29 -0.77 -15.16 6.28
N GLY A 30 -1.98 -15.60 6.67
CA GLY A 30 -2.24 -16.20 7.98
C GLY A 30 -1.93 -15.26 9.15
N LEU A 31 -2.28 -13.98 9.01
CA LEU A 31 -2.00 -12.94 10.01
C LEU A 31 -3.16 -12.79 11.01
N PRO A 32 -2.92 -12.14 12.17
CA PRO A 32 -3.99 -11.79 13.09
C PRO A 32 -5.08 -10.93 12.44
N PRO A 33 -6.32 -10.94 12.96
CA PRO A 33 -7.37 -10.05 12.49
C PRO A 33 -7.03 -8.56 12.70
N LEU A 34 -7.74 -7.69 11.96
CA LEU A 34 -7.59 -6.23 11.99
C LEU A 34 -8.51 -5.58 13.05
N ASP A 35 -8.62 -6.19 14.22
CA ASP A 35 -9.48 -5.74 15.34
C ASP A 35 -8.70 -5.02 16.45
N GLY A 36 -7.36 -5.09 16.41
CA GLY A 36 -6.46 -4.44 17.36
C GLY A 36 -5.83 -3.14 16.86
N ALA A 37 -4.87 -2.62 17.64
CA ALA A 37 -4.10 -1.45 17.26
C ALA A 37 -3.23 -1.73 16.02
N TRP A 38 -3.44 -0.96 14.94
CA TRP A 38 -2.71 -1.11 13.68
C TRP A 38 -1.19 -1.13 13.86
N THR A 39 -0.64 -0.30 14.74
CA THR A 39 0.80 -0.21 15.02
C THR A 39 1.42 -1.51 15.54
N SER A 40 0.60 -2.40 16.10
CA SER A 40 1.04 -3.73 16.56
C SER A 40 0.84 -4.83 15.51
N HIS A 41 0.17 -4.52 14.41
CA HIS A 41 -0.15 -5.49 13.37
C HIS A 41 1.07 -5.76 12.47
N PRO A 42 1.39 -7.02 12.10
CA PRO A 42 2.55 -7.34 11.28
C PRO A 42 2.60 -6.61 9.92
N LEU A 43 1.44 -6.31 9.32
CA LEU A 43 1.37 -5.52 8.09
C LEU A 43 1.85 -4.07 8.29
N SER A 44 1.71 -3.47 9.47
CA SER A 44 2.15 -2.09 9.70
C SER A 44 3.66 -1.96 9.51
N ALA A 45 4.44 -2.84 10.12
CA ALA A 45 5.90 -2.82 9.98
C ALA A 45 6.35 -3.16 8.56
N ALA A 46 5.64 -4.08 7.90
CA ALA A 46 5.95 -4.41 6.51
C ALA A 46 5.62 -3.28 5.54
N PHE A 47 4.49 -2.60 5.74
CA PHE A 47 4.09 -1.50 4.87
C PHE A 47 5.02 -0.30 5.04
N ASP A 48 5.41 0.05 6.28
CA ASP A 48 6.42 1.09 6.52
C ASP A 48 7.73 0.77 5.80
N ARG A 49 8.20 -0.47 5.87
CA ARG A 49 9.41 -0.89 5.16
C ARG A 49 9.25 -0.79 3.63
N LEU A 50 8.16 -1.31 3.07
CA LEU A 50 7.92 -1.24 1.61
C LEU A 50 7.84 0.21 1.14
N ASP A 51 7.11 1.06 1.86
CA ASP A 51 6.95 2.48 1.50
C ASP A 51 8.30 3.21 1.52
N ARG A 52 9.19 2.91 2.49
CA ARG A 52 10.56 3.44 2.52
C ARG A 52 11.38 2.97 1.33
N GLU A 53 11.40 1.66 1.07
CA GLU A 53 12.11 1.10 -0.09
C GLU A 53 11.62 1.71 -1.40
N ASP A 54 10.31 1.93 -1.52
CA ASP A 54 9.68 2.53 -2.70
C ASP A 54 10.03 4.02 -2.84
N ALA A 55 10.04 4.76 -1.73
CA ALA A 55 10.45 6.16 -1.71
C ALA A 55 11.93 6.33 -2.07
N GLU A 56 12.82 5.54 -1.48
CA GLU A 56 14.27 5.57 -1.74
C GLU A 56 14.59 5.25 -3.20
N ALA A 57 13.84 4.32 -3.80
CA ALA A 57 13.97 3.96 -5.21
C ALA A 57 13.23 4.90 -6.18
N ASN A 58 12.60 5.98 -5.70
CA ASN A 58 11.77 6.90 -6.49
C ASN A 58 10.70 6.18 -7.33
N ARG A 59 10.10 5.11 -6.80
CA ARG A 59 9.03 4.35 -7.46
C ARG A 59 7.68 4.55 -6.77
N PRO A 60 6.55 4.25 -7.42
CA PRO A 60 5.24 4.28 -6.78
C PRO A 60 5.18 3.34 -5.58
N PHE A 61 4.37 3.66 -4.57
CA PHE A 61 4.18 2.76 -3.43
C PHE A 61 3.44 1.50 -3.87
N ARG A 62 4.03 0.33 -3.64
CA ARG A 62 3.37 -0.97 -3.84
C ARG A 62 2.12 -1.08 -2.96
N THR A 63 2.13 -0.47 -1.79
CA THR A 63 1.00 -0.44 -0.84
C THR A 63 -0.19 0.36 -1.36
N SER A 64 -0.04 1.15 -2.44
CA SER A 64 -1.14 1.87 -3.07
C SER A 64 -2.24 0.93 -3.58
N VAL A 65 -1.96 -0.35 -3.84
CA VAL A 65 -2.99 -1.31 -4.26
C VAL A 65 -3.82 -1.87 -3.12
N VAL A 66 -3.52 -1.53 -1.86
CA VAL A 66 -4.17 -2.09 -0.67
C VAL A 66 -5.21 -1.12 -0.13
N ILE A 67 -6.48 -1.53 -0.14
CA ILE A 67 -7.61 -0.68 0.26
C ILE A 67 -8.42 -1.28 1.40
N ALA A 68 -9.04 -0.41 2.20
CA ALA A 68 -10.05 -0.82 3.17
C ALA A 68 -11.40 -1.02 2.46
N LYS A 69 -12.12 -2.08 2.82
CA LYS A 69 -13.34 -2.50 2.11
C LYS A 69 -14.49 -1.52 2.28
N ASP A 70 -14.57 -0.88 3.45
CA ASP A 70 -15.55 0.12 3.85
C ASP A 70 -15.27 1.51 3.27
N LEU A 71 -13.99 1.87 3.07
CA LEU A 71 -13.59 3.19 2.57
C LEU A 71 -13.39 3.23 1.05
N ASN A 72 -13.23 2.08 0.40
CA ASN A 72 -12.84 1.96 -1.01
C ASN A 72 -11.56 2.76 -1.37
N ARG A 73 -10.67 2.93 -0.38
CA ARG A 73 -9.36 3.60 -0.51
C ARG A 73 -8.39 3.08 0.57
N PRO A 74 -7.09 3.38 0.49
CA PRO A 74 -6.16 3.11 1.57
C PRO A 74 -6.55 3.84 2.87
N GLY A 75 -6.13 3.29 4.01
CA GLY A 75 -6.30 3.92 5.32
C GLY A 75 -5.38 5.14 5.51
N ASP A 76 -5.59 5.89 6.59
CA ASP A 76 -4.83 7.13 6.86
C ASP A 76 -3.32 6.92 7.03
N GLY A 77 -2.89 5.71 7.42
CA GLY A 77 -1.47 5.35 7.47
C GLY A 77 -0.75 5.52 6.14
N PHE A 78 -1.40 5.18 5.02
CA PHE A 78 -0.84 5.35 3.68
C PHE A 78 -0.60 6.83 3.33
N PHE A 79 -1.57 7.69 3.62
CA PHE A 79 -1.43 9.13 3.35
C PHE A 79 -0.40 9.79 4.25
N LYS A 80 -0.25 9.29 5.48
CA LYS A 80 0.84 9.69 6.37
C LYS A 80 2.20 9.30 5.77
N SER A 81 2.39 8.05 5.33
CA SER A 81 3.62 7.60 4.65
C SER A 81 3.94 8.46 3.42
N LEU A 82 2.95 8.73 2.57
CA LEU A 82 3.13 9.57 1.37
C LEU A 82 3.61 10.98 1.71
N PHE A 83 3.07 11.59 2.76
CA PHE A 83 3.50 12.90 3.21
C PHE A 83 4.92 12.86 3.78
N GLU A 84 5.21 11.89 4.65
CA GLU A 84 6.49 11.79 5.34
C GLU A 84 7.64 11.43 4.40
N LEU A 85 7.40 10.53 3.45
CA LEU A 85 8.45 9.95 2.60
C LEU A 85 8.54 10.60 1.20
N LYS A 86 7.42 11.12 0.67
CA LYS A 86 7.35 11.70 -0.68
C LYS A 86 6.88 13.15 -0.70
N HIS A 87 6.61 13.76 0.45
CA HIS A 87 6.10 15.14 0.58
C HIS A 87 4.79 15.40 -0.17
N VAL A 88 3.98 14.36 -0.38
CA VAL A 88 2.66 14.47 -1.01
C VAL A 88 1.58 14.63 0.07
N SER A 89 1.00 15.83 0.17
CA SER A 89 -0.06 16.10 1.15
C SER A 89 -1.46 15.89 0.58
N ALA A 90 -2.33 15.24 1.35
CA ALA A 90 -3.77 15.15 1.08
C ALA A 90 -4.56 15.44 2.36
N LYS A 91 -5.20 16.62 2.43
CA LYS A 91 -5.89 17.08 3.65
C LYS A 91 -7.39 16.83 3.61
N SER A 92 -8.01 16.92 2.43
CA SER A 92 -9.42 16.62 2.24
C SER A 92 -9.62 15.20 1.68
N GLU A 93 -10.82 14.65 1.84
CA GLU A 93 -11.15 13.33 1.28
C GLU A 93 -11.02 13.31 -0.25
N ASN A 94 -11.40 14.39 -0.94
CA ASN A 94 -11.21 14.50 -2.40
C ASN A 94 -9.72 14.44 -2.77
N GLN A 95 -8.86 15.18 -2.04
CA GLN A 95 -7.41 15.13 -2.28
C GLN A 95 -6.84 13.73 -2.00
N LYS A 96 -7.34 13.05 -0.95
CA LYS A 96 -6.92 11.66 -0.66
C LYS A 96 -7.27 10.74 -1.82
N MET A 97 -8.49 10.87 -2.39
CA MET A 97 -8.90 10.09 -3.55
C MET A 97 -8.06 10.39 -4.80
N GLU A 98 -7.79 11.67 -5.08
CA GLU A 98 -6.95 12.08 -6.22
C GLU A 98 -5.51 11.57 -6.11
N VAL A 99 -4.89 11.74 -4.93
CA VAL A 99 -3.52 11.28 -4.67
C VAL A 99 -3.45 9.76 -4.72
N PHE A 100 -4.43 9.06 -4.14
CA PHE A 100 -4.53 7.61 -4.23
C PHE A 100 -4.65 7.15 -5.69
N ALA A 101 -5.58 7.72 -6.47
CA ALA A 101 -5.78 7.35 -7.87
C ALA A 101 -4.49 7.53 -8.69
N ARG A 102 -3.76 8.62 -8.47
CA ARG A 102 -2.47 8.87 -9.13
C ARG A 102 -1.41 7.84 -8.73
N GLU A 103 -1.27 7.55 -7.44
CA GLU A 103 -0.27 6.59 -6.95
C GLU A 103 -0.59 5.17 -7.43
N PHE A 104 -1.87 4.79 -7.40
CA PHE A 104 -2.37 3.52 -7.92
C PHE A 104 -2.13 3.37 -9.42
N GLN A 105 -2.46 4.40 -10.20
CA GLN A 105 -2.20 4.40 -11.63
C GLN A 105 -0.70 4.27 -11.92
N ALA A 106 0.13 5.04 -11.21
CA ALA A 106 1.58 4.98 -11.36
C ALA A 106 2.10 3.57 -11.01
N ALA A 107 1.63 2.97 -9.91
CA ALA A 107 1.97 1.60 -9.55
C ALA A 107 1.52 0.60 -10.62
N SER A 108 0.34 0.76 -11.21
CA SER A 108 -0.12 -0.16 -12.27
C SER A 108 0.69 -0.10 -13.57
N GLN A 109 1.35 1.03 -13.82
CA GLN A 109 2.16 1.28 -15.03
C GLN A 109 3.65 1.07 -14.79
N TYR A 110 4.08 0.84 -13.54
CA TYR A 110 5.48 0.65 -13.20
C TYR A 110 5.96 -0.75 -13.62
N PRO A 111 7.17 -0.89 -14.20
CA PRO A 111 7.69 -2.16 -14.70
C PRO A 111 8.23 -3.04 -13.56
N TRP A 112 7.33 -3.59 -12.74
CA TRP A 112 7.69 -4.48 -11.64
C TRP A 112 8.37 -5.75 -12.15
N GLY A 113 9.56 -6.06 -11.66
CA GLY A 113 10.29 -7.28 -12.02
C GLY A 113 11.13 -7.20 -13.30
N GLU A 114 11.17 -6.04 -13.97
CA GLU A 114 12.16 -5.75 -15.02
C GLU A 114 13.37 -5.03 -14.38
N THR A 115 14.31 -5.81 -13.83
CA THR A 115 15.64 -5.35 -13.41
C THR A 115 16.69 -6.33 -13.86
#